data_AF-A0A945AD12-F1
#
_entry.id   AF-A0A945AD12-F1
#
_cell.length_a   1.000
_cell.length_b   1.000
_cell.length_c   1.000
_cell.angle_alpha   90.00
_cell.angle_beta   90.00
_cell.angle_gamma   90.00
#
_symmetry.space_group_name_H-M   'P 1'
#
loop_
_entity.id
_entity.type
_entity.pdbx_description
1 polymer ?
#
loop_
_entity_poly.entity_id
_entity_poly.type
_entity_poly.pdbx_seq_one_letter_code
_entity_poly.pdbx_strand_id
1 'polypeptide(L)'
;MAETLSFQERSLTQQGYKYTKAELRKLEGGLRFTPLVCMTGAAYGLYMQSPIIHFVMAAIGILPFWFPAWHPMDRFYNHVINPLVKGVKLPPNPLPRRIACMIGGAMNIGIGFGFMYQMPSVAYVFGAILVPLQLIVISTHFCVAAWVYEIGMKVAGRWDQPILLEDAHRLIDEGALLVDVREEDEFAQGHLPNAINVPLDEVVLHLETFQQKPALMYCQSGTRCQQAVSRLKRHGVNRVYNLGAMDRWEEKQ
;
A
#
# COMPACT_ATOMS: atom_id res chain seq x y z
N MET A 1 4.95 10.48 -23.86
CA MET A 1 6.10 9.90 -23.13
C MET A 1 5.61 9.60 -21.73
N ALA A 2 5.70 8.36 -21.26
CA ALA A 2 5.30 8.02 -19.89
C ALA A 2 6.14 8.84 -18.91
N GLU A 3 5.49 9.64 -18.07
CA GLU A 3 6.17 10.57 -17.17
C GLU A 3 6.86 9.76 -16.06
N THR A 4 8.19 9.88 -15.96
CA THR A 4 8.95 9.13 -14.95
C THR A 4 8.60 9.63 -13.55
N LEU A 5 8.31 8.67 -12.65
CA LEU A 5 8.05 8.96 -11.25
C LEU A 5 9.33 9.46 -10.55
N SER A 6 9.17 10.48 -9.70
CA SER A 6 10.17 11.00 -8.77
C SER A 6 10.50 9.98 -7.67
N PHE A 7 11.56 10.22 -6.88
CA PHE A 7 11.91 9.35 -5.77
C PHE A 7 10.79 9.25 -4.71
N GLN A 8 10.16 10.38 -4.37
CA GLN A 8 9.06 10.43 -3.40
C GLN A 8 7.83 9.68 -3.92
N GLU A 9 7.48 9.89 -5.20
CA GLU A 9 6.37 9.21 -5.85
C GLU A 9 6.58 7.70 -5.89
N ARG A 10 7.79 7.22 -6.26
CA ARG A 10 8.14 5.79 -6.21
C ARG A 10 8.04 5.22 -4.80
N SER A 11 8.47 5.98 -3.80
CA SER A 11 8.42 5.56 -2.40
C SER A 11 6.98 5.44 -1.88
N LEU A 12 6.08 6.33 -2.31
CA LEU A 12 4.65 6.21 -2.05
C LEU A 12 4.04 4.97 -2.73
N THR A 13 4.41 4.70 -3.99
CA THR A 13 4.00 3.48 -4.69
C THR A 13 4.48 2.22 -3.97
N GLN A 14 5.72 2.21 -3.47
CA GLN A 14 6.27 1.13 -2.64
C GLN A 14 5.49 0.93 -1.34
N GLN A 15 5.04 2.02 -0.69
CA GLN A 15 4.15 1.93 0.47
C GLN A 15 2.76 1.37 0.11
N GLY A 16 2.43 1.24 -1.17
CA GLY A 16 1.21 0.63 -1.69
C GLY A 16 0.17 1.63 -2.19
N TYR A 17 0.52 2.92 -2.31
CA TYR A 17 -0.35 3.94 -2.88
C TYR A 17 -0.28 3.90 -4.42
N LYS A 18 -1.33 3.37 -5.04
CA LYS A 18 -1.37 3.08 -6.48
C LYS A 18 -2.18 4.12 -7.24
N TYR A 19 -1.62 5.32 -7.36
CA TYR A 19 -2.27 6.46 -8.00
C TYR A 19 -1.43 6.98 -9.18
N THR A 20 -2.03 7.82 -10.01
CA THR A 20 -1.31 8.57 -11.04
C THR A 20 -0.30 9.52 -10.41
N LYS A 21 0.70 9.97 -11.20
CA LYS A 21 1.71 10.93 -10.73
C LYS A 21 1.08 12.20 -10.13
N ALA A 22 0.06 12.75 -10.82
CA ALA A 22 -0.62 13.96 -10.38
C ALA A 22 -1.36 13.77 -9.04
N GLU A 23 -1.96 12.60 -8.82
CA GLU A 23 -2.63 12.26 -7.57
C GLU A 23 -1.64 12.00 -6.43
N LEU A 24 -0.55 11.28 -6.68
CA LEU A 24 0.51 11.05 -5.70
C LEU A 24 1.06 12.39 -5.18
N ARG A 25 1.34 13.33 -6.07
CA ARG A 25 1.82 14.68 -5.72
C ARG A 25 0.86 15.44 -4.80
N LYS A 26 -0.45 15.29 -5.01
CA LYS A 26 -1.47 15.91 -4.15
C LYS A 26 -1.51 15.27 -2.75
N LEU A 27 -1.21 13.97 -2.65
CA LEU A 27 -1.23 13.23 -1.39
C LEU A 27 0.04 13.41 -0.55
N GLU A 28 1.18 13.73 -1.18
CA GLU A 28 2.50 13.83 -0.52
C GLU A 28 2.48 14.61 0.79
N GLY A 29 1.91 15.82 0.78
CA GLY A 29 1.88 16.70 1.94
C GLY A 29 1.06 16.12 3.10
N GLY A 30 -0.16 15.65 2.82
CA GLY A 30 -1.04 15.09 3.85
C GLY A 30 -0.51 13.79 4.44
N LEU A 31 0.12 12.94 3.62
CA LEU A 31 0.65 11.65 4.07
C LEU A 31 1.82 11.76 5.06
N ARG A 32 2.42 12.96 5.23
CA ARG A 32 3.45 13.26 6.23
C ARG A 32 2.88 13.56 7.62
N PHE A 33 1.59 13.88 7.72
CA PHE A 33 0.96 14.32 8.97
C PHE A 33 1.06 13.24 10.06
N THR A 34 0.60 12.03 9.77
CA THR A 34 0.57 10.94 10.74
C THR A 34 1.98 10.54 11.23
N PRO A 35 2.97 10.31 10.36
CA PRO A 35 4.35 10.08 10.78
C PRO A 35 4.93 11.23 11.61
N LEU A 36 4.60 12.49 11.29
CA LEU A 36 5.03 13.65 12.07
C LEU A 36 4.48 13.61 13.49
N VAL A 37 3.18 13.37 13.66
CA VAL A 37 2.54 13.26 14.98
C VAL A 37 3.13 12.10 15.79
N CYS A 38 3.31 10.93 15.17
CA CYS A 38 3.92 9.77 15.83
C CYS A 38 5.38 10.04 16.22
N MET A 39 6.15 10.76 15.39
CA MET A 39 7.54 11.08 15.67
C MET A 39 7.64 12.06 16.84
N THR A 40 6.83 13.12 16.83
CA THR A 40 6.78 14.11 17.91
C THR A 40 6.33 13.46 19.21
N GLY A 41 5.30 12.61 19.18
CA GLY A 41 4.83 11.88 20.37
C GLY A 41 5.89 10.91 20.91
N ALA A 42 6.54 10.14 20.05
CA ALA A 42 7.62 9.23 20.46
C ALA A 42 8.85 9.99 21.01
N ALA A 43 9.27 11.07 20.36
CA ALA A 43 10.39 11.89 20.83
C ALA A 43 10.08 12.55 22.18
N TYR A 44 8.85 13.06 22.35
CA TYR A 44 8.40 13.62 23.62
C TYR A 44 8.30 12.55 24.71
N GLY A 45 7.80 11.35 24.39
CA GLY A 45 7.77 10.19 25.28
C GLY A 45 9.16 9.77 25.76
N LEU A 46 10.15 9.75 24.87
CA LEU A 46 11.55 9.46 25.19
C LEU A 46 12.16 10.54 26.08
N TYR A 47 11.88 11.81 25.81
CA TYR A 47 12.35 12.95 26.61
C TYR A 47 11.77 12.91 28.03
N MET A 48 10.46 12.66 28.15
CA MET A 48 9.78 12.56 29.44
C MET A 48 9.95 11.20 30.13
N GLN A 49 10.65 10.25 29.49
CA GLN A 49 10.77 8.85 29.92
C GLN A 49 9.41 8.20 30.26
N SER A 50 8.37 8.54 29.51
CA SER A 50 6.99 8.17 29.82
C SER A 50 6.58 6.87 29.12
N PRO A 51 6.37 5.76 29.84
CA PRO A 51 5.89 4.52 29.23
C PRO A 51 4.48 4.67 28.66
N ILE A 52 3.64 5.49 29.29
CA ILE A 52 2.24 5.72 28.89
C ILE A 52 2.16 6.33 27.50
N ILE A 53 2.98 7.36 27.21
CA ILE A 53 3.00 8.01 25.90
C ILE A 53 3.35 7.00 24.80
N HIS A 54 4.33 6.13 25.05
CA HIS A 54 4.71 5.10 24.10
C HIS A 54 3.63 4.03 23.90
N PHE A 55 2.92 3.60 24.94
CA PHE A 55 1.79 2.67 24.76
C PHE A 55 0.63 3.30 24.01
N VAL A 56 0.33 4.59 24.24
CA VAL A 56 -0.66 5.33 23.44
C VAL A 56 -0.24 5.39 21.98
N MET A 57 1.02 5.70 21.71
CA MET A 57 1.53 5.75 20.34
C MET A 57 1.55 4.39 19.66
N ALA A 58 1.84 3.33 20.41
CA ALA A 58 1.74 1.96 19.93
C ALA A 58 0.31 1.60 19.53
N ALA A 59 -0.67 1.91 20.39
CA ALA A 59 -2.08 1.64 20.10
C ALA A 59 -2.53 2.35 18.81
N ILE A 60 -2.17 3.64 18.65
CA ILE A 60 -2.47 4.42 17.45
C ILE A 60 -1.81 3.81 16.20
N GLY A 61 -0.56 3.36 16.31
CA GLY A 61 0.19 2.78 15.18
C GLY A 61 -0.23 1.37 14.78
N ILE A 62 -0.73 0.55 15.72
CA ILE A 62 -1.15 -0.84 15.46
C ILE A 62 -2.58 -0.91 14.91
N LEU A 63 -3.47 -0.04 15.38
CA LEU A 63 -4.88 -0.02 14.99
C LEU A 63 -5.15 -0.11 13.47
N PRO A 64 -4.42 0.61 12.59
CA PRO A 64 -4.65 0.61 11.15
C PRO A 64 -4.44 -0.75 10.50
N PHE A 65 -3.67 -1.66 11.12
CA PHE A 65 -3.48 -3.01 10.60
C PHE A 65 -4.81 -3.73 10.41
N TRP A 66 -5.66 -3.67 11.44
CA TRP A 66 -6.99 -4.27 11.48
C TRP A 66 -8.07 -3.37 10.86
N PHE A 67 -7.91 -2.04 10.96
CA PHE A 67 -8.90 -1.07 10.49
C PHE A 67 -8.27 0.00 9.56
N PRO A 68 -8.10 -0.31 8.25
CA PRO A 68 -7.32 0.52 7.32
C PRO A 68 -7.84 1.95 7.13
N ALA A 69 -9.15 2.14 7.24
CA ALA A 69 -9.83 3.44 7.07
C ALA A 69 -10.00 4.23 8.38
N TRP A 70 -9.56 3.66 9.51
CA TRP A 70 -9.81 4.19 10.86
C TRP A 70 -8.55 4.60 11.61
N HIS A 71 -7.46 4.89 10.89
CA HIS A 71 -6.30 5.49 11.53
C HIS A 71 -6.70 6.80 12.23
N PRO A 72 -6.52 6.96 13.55
CA PRO A 72 -7.04 8.10 14.30
C PRO A 72 -6.47 9.43 13.78
N MET A 73 -5.16 9.46 13.52
CA MET A 73 -4.47 10.63 12.98
C MET A 73 -4.87 10.98 11.54
N ASP A 74 -5.04 10.00 10.65
CA ASP A 74 -5.52 10.28 9.28
C ASP A 74 -6.98 10.78 9.31
N ARG A 75 -7.82 10.29 10.23
CA ARG A 75 -9.17 10.84 10.42
C ARG A 75 -9.13 12.26 10.94
N PHE A 76 -8.32 12.53 11.97
CA PHE A 76 -8.14 13.88 12.48
C PHE A 76 -7.65 14.82 11.37
N TYR A 77 -6.67 14.39 10.57
CA TYR A 77 -6.24 15.14 9.40
C TYR A 77 -7.41 15.42 8.46
N ASN A 78 -8.15 14.39 8.05
CA ASN A 78 -9.24 14.54 7.08
C ASN A 78 -10.39 15.44 7.54
N HIS A 79 -10.70 15.48 8.84
CA HIS A 79 -11.85 16.23 9.37
C HIS A 79 -11.46 17.63 9.88
N VAL A 80 -10.23 17.79 10.38
CA VAL A 80 -9.80 19.03 11.05
C VAL A 80 -8.73 19.76 10.26
N ILE A 81 -7.63 19.08 9.88
CA ILE A 81 -6.48 19.73 9.25
C ILE A 81 -6.74 20.01 7.76
N ASN A 82 -7.30 19.04 7.05
CA ASN A 82 -7.50 19.07 5.61
C ASN A 82 -8.33 20.30 5.15
N PRO A 83 -9.46 20.65 5.79
CA PRO A 83 -10.20 21.87 5.46
C PRO A 83 -9.40 23.16 5.69
N LEU A 84 -8.54 23.20 6.72
CA LEU A 84 -7.74 24.38 7.07
C LEU A 84 -6.62 24.63 6.07
N VAL A 85 -5.98 23.56 5.58
CA VAL A 85 -4.86 23.64 4.63
C VAL A 85 -5.29 23.52 3.17
N LYS A 86 -6.60 23.38 2.91
CA LYS A 86 -7.20 23.11 1.58
C LYS A 86 -6.50 21.93 0.87
N GLY A 87 -6.23 20.88 1.63
CA GLY A 87 -5.53 19.69 1.14
C GLY A 87 -6.46 18.71 0.41
N VAL A 88 -5.93 17.51 0.15
CA VAL A 88 -6.69 16.37 -0.36
C VAL A 88 -6.97 15.36 0.75
N LYS A 89 -8.19 14.81 0.74
CA LYS A 89 -8.60 13.76 1.68
C LYS A 89 -7.71 12.53 1.50
N LEU A 90 -7.12 12.07 2.60
CA LEU A 90 -6.26 10.90 2.61
C LEU A 90 -7.06 9.61 2.42
N PRO A 91 -6.60 8.70 1.54
CA PRO A 91 -7.21 7.40 1.35
C PRO A 91 -6.85 6.43 2.50
N PRO A 92 -7.55 5.28 2.60
CA PRO A 92 -7.20 4.22 3.56
C PRO A 92 -5.76 3.73 3.41
N ASN A 93 -5.17 3.26 4.51
CA ASN A 93 -3.77 2.82 4.49
C ASN A 93 -3.59 1.47 3.77
N PRO A 94 -2.77 1.41 2.70
CA PRO A 94 -2.47 0.16 2.02
C PRO A 94 -1.67 -0.80 2.92
N LEU A 95 -1.66 -2.09 2.57
CA LEU A 95 -1.05 -3.13 3.40
C LEU A 95 0.44 -2.88 3.76
N PRO A 96 1.34 -2.48 2.83
CA PRO A 96 2.74 -2.25 3.20
C PRO A 96 2.89 -1.13 4.24
N ARG A 97 2.12 -0.04 4.11
CA ARG A 97 2.08 1.02 5.13
C ARG A 97 1.50 0.55 6.46
N ARG A 98 0.45 -0.28 6.45
CA ARG A 98 -0.12 -0.86 7.67
C ARG A 98 0.89 -1.72 8.43
N ILE A 99 1.64 -2.54 7.72
CA ILE A 99 2.74 -3.35 8.30
C ILE A 99 3.80 -2.43 8.91
N ALA A 100 4.18 -1.35 8.22
CA ALA A 100 5.13 -0.38 8.75
C ALA A 100 4.63 0.29 10.04
N CYS A 101 3.37 0.71 10.11
CA CYS A 101 2.76 1.28 11.31
C CYS A 101 2.74 0.26 12.47
N MET A 102 2.41 -1.01 12.19
CA MET A 102 2.43 -2.09 13.18
C MET A 102 3.83 -2.32 13.75
N ILE A 103 4.87 -2.33 12.91
CA ILE A 103 6.27 -2.46 13.34
C ILE A 103 6.67 -1.27 14.22
N GLY A 104 6.34 -0.04 13.79
CA GLY A 104 6.58 1.15 14.60
C GLY A 104 5.84 1.12 15.95
N GLY A 105 4.63 0.57 15.97
CA GLY A 105 3.88 0.35 17.21
C GLY A 105 4.53 -0.69 18.13
N ALA A 106 5.02 -1.80 17.58
CA ALA A 106 5.77 -2.80 18.35
C ALA A 106 7.07 -2.24 18.94
N MET A 107 7.78 -1.39 18.19
CA MET A 107 8.95 -0.66 18.73
C MET A 107 8.55 0.26 19.89
N ASN A 108 7.44 0.99 19.78
CA ASN A 108 6.93 1.80 20.90
C ASN A 108 6.56 0.95 22.12
N ILE A 109 5.99 -0.25 21.96
CA ILE A 109 5.76 -1.18 23.07
C ILE A 109 7.09 -1.53 23.75
N GLY A 110 8.14 -1.82 22.97
CA GLY A 110 9.49 -2.08 23.49
C GLY A 110 10.04 -0.90 24.29
N ILE A 111 9.86 0.34 23.81
CA ILE A 111 10.24 1.56 24.53
C ILE A 111 9.45 1.70 25.83
N GLY A 112 8.13 1.52 25.78
CA GLY A 112 7.24 1.61 26.93
C GLY A 112 7.61 0.60 28.03
N PHE A 113 7.87 -0.65 27.67
CA PHE A 113 8.37 -1.65 28.62
C PHE A 113 9.77 -1.32 29.14
N GLY A 114 10.65 -0.79 28.29
CA GLY A 114 11.98 -0.31 28.71
C GLY A 114 11.90 0.70 29.86
N PHE A 115 11.04 1.72 29.76
CA PHE A 115 10.85 2.66 30.86
C PHE A 115 10.09 2.06 32.05
N MET A 116 9.07 1.24 31.82
CA MET A 116 8.27 0.60 32.89
C MET A 116 9.11 -0.30 33.80
N TYR A 117 10.07 -1.04 33.24
CA TYR A 117 10.96 -1.93 33.98
C TYR A 117 12.29 -1.27 34.38
N GLN A 118 12.40 0.06 34.32
CA GLN A 118 13.62 0.80 34.68
C GLN A 118 14.86 0.39 33.87
N MET A 119 14.65 0.03 32.60
CA MET A 119 15.67 -0.30 31.60
C MET A 119 15.76 0.81 30.52
N PRO A 120 16.21 2.03 30.88
CA PRO A 120 16.19 3.16 29.94
C PRO A 120 17.09 2.95 28.74
N SER A 121 18.17 2.17 28.86
CA SER A 121 19.06 1.83 27.74
C SER A 121 18.31 1.12 26.61
N VAL A 122 17.44 0.17 26.92
CA VAL A 122 16.60 -0.54 25.94
C VAL A 122 15.67 0.45 25.24
N ALA A 123 15.01 1.31 26.02
CA ALA A 123 14.12 2.35 25.51
C ALA A 123 14.85 3.29 24.52
N TYR A 124 16.03 3.77 24.88
CA TYR A 124 16.81 4.64 24.02
C TYR A 124 17.37 3.94 22.78
N VAL A 125 17.70 2.64 22.84
CA VAL A 125 18.11 1.88 21.65
C VAL A 125 16.96 1.81 20.64
N PHE A 126 15.75 1.44 21.07
CA PHE A 126 14.58 1.45 20.20
C PHE A 126 14.27 2.86 19.68
N GLY A 127 14.35 3.88 20.55
CA GLY A 127 14.12 5.27 20.19
C GLY A 127 15.11 5.81 19.14
N ALA A 128 16.40 5.48 19.28
CA ALA A 128 17.46 5.86 18.36
C ALA A 128 17.31 5.24 16.97
N ILE A 129 16.54 4.15 16.85
CA ILE A 129 16.16 3.57 15.55
C ILE A 129 14.85 4.18 15.05
N LEU A 130 13.84 4.25 15.91
CA LEU A 130 12.48 4.63 15.55
C LEU A 130 12.38 6.11 15.10
N VAL A 131 13.06 7.04 15.78
CA VAL A 131 12.96 8.48 15.46
C VAL A 131 13.61 8.80 14.10
N PRO A 132 14.85 8.36 13.80
CA PRO A 132 15.43 8.59 12.47
C PRO A 132 14.66 7.93 11.34
N LEU A 133 14.13 6.71 11.53
CA LEU A 133 13.29 6.06 10.52
C LEU A 133 12.04 6.89 10.19
N GLN A 134 11.41 7.49 11.20
CA GLN A 134 10.27 8.39 10.97
C GLN A 134 10.68 9.67 10.26
N LEU A 135 11.82 10.26 10.62
CA LEU A 135 12.34 11.45 9.93
C LEU A 135 12.60 11.19 8.44
N ILE A 136 13.14 10.01 8.09
CA ILE A 136 13.33 9.59 6.70
C ILE A 136 11.97 9.51 5.98
N VAL A 137 10.95 8.90 6.59
CA VAL A 137 9.60 8.82 6.00
C VAL A 137 8.99 10.22 5.81
N ILE A 138 9.13 11.11 6.79
CA ILE A 138 8.58 12.48 6.73
C ILE A 138 9.26 13.30 5.62
N SER A 139 10.57 13.17 5.46
CA SER A 139 11.34 13.98 4.50
C SER A 139 11.29 13.43 3.08
N THR A 140 11.29 12.11 2.93
CA THR A 140 11.51 11.46 1.63
C THR A 140 10.38 10.52 1.19
N HIS A 141 9.42 10.23 2.05
CA HIS A 141 8.44 9.14 1.90
C HIS A 141 9.07 7.74 1.76
N PHE A 142 10.38 7.59 1.90
CA PHE A 142 11.01 6.27 1.92
C PHE A 142 10.74 5.57 3.25
N CYS A 143 10.13 4.39 3.20
CA CYS A 143 9.79 3.61 4.39
C CYS A 143 10.53 2.27 4.36
N VAL A 144 11.52 2.12 5.24
CA VAL A 144 12.35 0.91 5.32
C VAL A 144 11.50 -0.35 5.51
N ALA A 145 10.47 -0.30 6.34
CA ALA A 145 9.58 -1.44 6.56
C ALA A 145 8.79 -1.83 5.30
N ALA A 146 8.28 -0.85 4.53
CA ALA A 146 7.60 -1.12 3.27
C ALA A 146 8.56 -1.65 2.20
N TRP A 147 9.81 -1.15 2.16
CA TRP A 147 10.87 -1.66 1.27
C TRP A 147 11.26 -3.09 1.62
N VAL A 148 11.43 -3.43 2.91
CA VAL A 148 11.69 -4.81 3.36
C VAL A 148 10.52 -5.72 2.97
N TYR A 149 9.28 -5.27 3.17
CA TYR A 149 8.09 -6.01 2.73
C TYR A 149 8.11 -6.26 1.22
N GLU A 150 8.42 -5.24 0.42
CA GLU A 150 8.58 -5.38 -1.04
C GLU A 150 9.63 -6.43 -1.40
N ILE A 151 10.82 -6.36 -0.81
CA ILE A 151 11.88 -7.33 -1.07
C ILE A 151 11.44 -8.74 -0.69
N GLY A 152 10.85 -8.92 0.50
CA GLY A 152 10.36 -10.21 0.96
C GLY A 152 9.33 -10.81 -0.01
N MET A 153 8.41 -9.98 -0.52
CA MET A 153 7.42 -10.40 -1.50
C MET A 153 8.01 -10.69 -2.89
N LYS A 154 9.04 -9.95 -3.31
CA LYS A 154 9.78 -10.21 -4.56
C LYS A 154 10.52 -11.54 -4.49
N VAL A 155 11.22 -11.80 -3.38
CA VAL A 155 11.93 -13.06 -3.14
C VAL A 155 10.94 -14.23 -3.09
N ALA A 156 9.75 -14.02 -2.50
CA ALA A 156 8.69 -15.03 -2.48
C ALA A 156 7.99 -15.24 -3.85
N GLY A 157 8.33 -14.48 -4.90
CA GLY A 157 7.67 -14.54 -6.21
C GLY A 157 6.22 -14.03 -6.21
N ARG A 158 5.82 -13.30 -5.17
CA ARG A 158 4.45 -12.81 -4.94
C ARG A 158 4.30 -11.30 -5.20
N TRP A 159 5.33 -10.63 -5.71
CA TRP A 159 5.28 -9.19 -5.99
C TRP A 159 4.87 -8.91 -7.43
N ASP A 160 3.66 -8.38 -7.62
CA ASP A 160 3.20 -7.91 -8.91
C ASP A 160 2.33 -6.66 -8.73
N GLN A 161 2.84 -5.53 -9.23
CA GLN A 161 2.20 -4.22 -9.10
C GLN A 161 1.17 -4.02 -10.21
N PRO A 162 -0.01 -3.45 -9.91
CA PRO A 162 -0.96 -3.12 -10.95
C PRO A 162 -0.39 -2.11 -11.93
N ILE A 163 -0.65 -2.33 -13.22
CA ILE A 163 -0.25 -1.44 -14.31
C ILE A 163 -0.93 -0.07 -14.19
N LEU A 164 -0.34 1.01 -14.68
CA LEU A 164 -1.00 2.33 -14.73
C LEU A 164 -2.24 2.27 -15.63
N LEU A 165 -3.32 3.00 -15.28
CA LEU A 165 -4.56 2.99 -16.06
C LEU A 165 -4.37 3.50 -17.49
N GLU A 166 -3.50 4.49 -17.68
CA GLU A 166 -3.15 5.01 -19.01
C GLU A 166 -2.51 3.92 -19.90
N ASP A 167 -1.60 3.12 -19.34
CA ASP A 167 -1.00 1.99 -20.05
C ASP A 167 -1.99 0.84 -20.24
N ALA A 168 -2.91 0.63 -19.30
CA ALA A 168 -3.98 -0.36 -19.44
C ALA A 168 -4.92 -0.03 -20.60
N HIS A 169 -5.38 1.23 -20.71
CA HIS A 169 -6.19 1.68 -21.83
C HIS A 169 -5.45 1.48 -23.16
N ARG A 170 -4.18 1.88 -23.24
CA ARG A 170 -3.35 1.65 -24.43
C ARG A 170 -3.29 0.17 -24.83
N LEU A 171 -3.10 -0.73 -23.87
CA LEU A 171 -3.07 -2.17 -24.14
C LEU A 171 -4.42 -2.69 -24.63
N ILE A 172 -5.54 -2.22 -24.06
CA ILE A 172 -6.89 -2.58 -24.54
C ILE A 172 -7.09 -2.10 -25.98
N ASP A 173 -6.70 -0.86 -26.30
CA ASP A 173 -6.78 -0.32 -27.67
C ASP A 173 -5.91 -1.12 -28.67
N GLU A 174 -4.79 -1.67 -28.19
CA GLU A 174 -3.91 -2.60 -28.94
C GLU A 174 -4.43 -4.05 -28.99
N GLY A 175 -5.62 -4.32 -28.44
CA GLY A 175 -6.30 -5.62 -28.49
C GLY A 175 -5.95 -6.60 -27.37
N ALA A 176 -5.51 -6.10 -26.21
CA ALA A 176 -5.35 -6.91 -25.01
C ALA A 176 -6.69 -7.48 -24.52
N LEU A 177 -6.64 -8.69 -23.95
CA LEU A 177 -7.77 -9.32 -23.29
C LEU A 177 -8.01 -8.65 -21.94
N LEU A 178 -9.25 -8.30 -21.65
CA LEU A 178 -9.68 -7.94 -20.30
C LEU A 178 -10.22 -9.19 -19.61
N VAL A 179 -9.63 -9.58 -18.49
CA VAL A 179 -9.88 -10.88 -17.85
C VAL A 179 -10.31 -10.69 -16.41
N ASP A 180 -11.53 -11.13 -16.10
CA ASP A 180 -12.02 -11.22 -14.74
C ASP A 180 -11.66 -12.59 -14.14
N VAL A 181 -10.88 -12.59 -13.06
CA VAL A 181 -10.44 -13.82 -12.39
C VAL A 181 -11.28 -14.18 -11.16
N ARG A 182 -12.46 -13.57 -11.01
CA ARG A 182 -13.47 -13.96 -10.02
C ARG A 182 -14.18 -15.25 -10.43
N GLU A 183 -14.96 -15.79 -9.49
CA GLU A 183 -15.84 -16.93 -9.76
C GLU A 183 -16.94 -16.53 -10.75
N GLU A 184 -17.53 -17.52 -11.42
CA GLU A 184 -18.53 -17.31 -12.48
C GLU A 184 -19.79 -16.57 -11.97
N ASP A 185 -20.19 -16.84 -10.73
CA ASP A 185 -21.37 -16.23 -10.10
C ASP A 185 -21.15 -14.73 -9.80
N GLU A 186 -19.95 -14.35 -9.38
CA GLU A 186 -19.55 -12.95 -9.21
C GLU A 186 -19.49 -12.22 -10.56
N PHE A 187 -18.98 -12.88 -11.61
CA PHE A 187 -18.95 -12.33 -12.96
C PHE A 187 -20.37 -12.10 -13.50
N ALA A 188 -21.28 -13.05 -13.28
CA ALA A 188 -22.68 -12.96 -13.71
C ALA A 188 -23.44 -11.81 -13.02
N GLN A 189 -23.06 -11.44 -11.79
CA GLN A 189 -23.68 -10.34 -11.05
C GLN A 189 -23.26 -8.94 -11.56
N GLY A 190 -22.20 -8.85 -12.35
CA GLY A 190 -21.72 -7.61 -12.95
C GLY A 190 -20.22 -7.64 -13.15
N HIS A 191 -19.74 -7.18 -14.31
CA HIS A 191 -18.34 -7.23 -14.72
C HIS A 191 -18.02 -6.06 -15.66
N LEU A 192 -16.73 -5.80 -15.88
CA LEU A 192 -16.30 -4.75 -16.79
C LEU A 192 -16.68 -5.09 -18.25
N PRO A 193 -17.10 -4.11 -19.06
CA PRO A 193 -17.47 -4.36 -20.45
C PRO A 193 -16.35 -5.03 -21.25
N ASN A 194 -16.72 -6.00 -22.10
CA ASN A 194 -15.81 -6.79 -22.93
C ASN A 194 -14.81 -7.66 -22.15
N ALA A 195 -15.00 -7.84 -20.85
CA ALA A 195 -14.22 -8.81 -20.08
C ALA A 195 -14.62 -10.24 -20.40
N ILE A 196 -13.65 -11.15 -20.41
CA ILE A 196 -13.89 -12.60 -20.34
C ILE A 196 -13.69 -13.07 -18.90
N ASN A 197 -14.42 -14.09 -18.48
CA ASN A 197 -14.22 -14.71 -17.18
C ASN A 197 -13.28 -15.90 -17.30
N VAL A 198 -12.21 -15.91 -16.50
CA VAL A 198 -11.33 -17.06 -16.32
C VAL A 198 -10.99 -17.12 -14.83
N PRO A 199 -11.72 -17.91 -14.02
CA PRO A 199 -11.52 -18.00 -12.58
C PRO A 199 -10.06 -18.29 -12.21
N LEU A 200 -9.61 -17.76 -11.06
CA LEU A 200 -8.20 -17.86 -10.62
C LEU A 200 -7.64 -19.29 -10.65
N ASP A 201 -8.48 -20.28 -10.34
CA ASP A 201 -8.06 -21.67 -10.29
C ASP A 201 -7.98 -22.34 -11.67
N GLU A 202 -8.53 -21.71 -12.71
CA GLU A 202 -8.53 -22.19 -14.08
C GLU A 202 -7.52 -21.46 -14.99
N VAL A 203 -6.89 -20.38 -14.53
CA VAL A 203 -5.98 -19.58 -15.37
C VAL A 203 -4.84 -20.39 -15.98
N VAL A 204 -4.35 -21.41 -15.28
CA VAL A 204 -3.25 -22.28 -15.75
C VAL A 204 -3.75 -23.32 -16.77
N LEU A 205 -5.06 -23.53 -16.88
CA LEU A 205 -5.65 -24.37 -17.94
C LEU A 205 -5.72 -23.62 -19.28
N HIS A 206 -5.68 -22.28 -19.24
CA HIS A 206 -5.85 -21.40 -20.40
C HIS A 206 -4.54 -20.74 -20.87
N LEU A 207 -3.40 -21.40 -20.68
CA LEU A 207 -2.07 -20.83 -20.99
C LEU A 207 -1.95 -20.39 -22.45
N GLU A 208 -2.45 -21.18 -23.40
CA GLU A 208 -2.36 -20.88 -24.83
C GLU A 208 -3.05 -19.55 -25.18
N THR A 209 -4.22 -19.28 -24.59
CA THR A 209 -4.96 -18.03 -24.77
C THR A 209 -4.11 -16.82 -24.35
N PHE A 210 -3.43 -16.93 -23.21
CA PHE A 210 -2.61 -15.84 -22.67
C PHE A 210 -1.23 -15.71 -23.32
N GLN A 211 -0.78 -16.71 -24.09
CA GLN A 211 0.45 -16.61 -24.89
C GLN A 211 0.23 -15.84 -26.20
N GLN A 212 -0.98 -15.90 -26.77
CA GLN A 212 -1.30 -15.28 -28.05
C GLN A 212 -1.45 -13.75 -27.95
N LYS A 213 -2.06 -13.25 -26.87
CA LYS A 213 -2.38 -11.83 -26.69
C LYS A 213 -2.03 -11.35 -25.29
N PRO A 214 -1.70 -10.06 -25.12
CA PRO A 214 -1.62 -9.46 -23.79
C PRO A 214 -2.92 -9.67 -23.02
N ALA A 215 -2.85 -9.87 -21.71
CA ALA A 215 -4.03 -9.93 -20.86
C ALA A 215 -3.92 -9.02 -19.64
N LEU A 216 -4.97 -8.25 -19.39
CA LEU A 216 -5.17 -7.39 -18.23
C LEU A 216 -6.13 -8.09 -17.27
N MET A 217 -5.64 -8.46 -16.10
CA MET A 217 -6.38 -9.28 -15.14
C MET A 217 -6.88 -8.43 -13.99
N TYR A 218 -8.17 -8.52 -13.67
CA TYR A 218 -8.77 -7.84 -12.52
C TYR A 218 -9.62 -8.81 -11.70
N CYS A 219 -9.97 -8.38 -10.49
CA CYS A 219 -10.95 -9.04 -9.63
C CYS A 219 -11.57 -8.01 -8.68
N GLN A 220 -12.35 -8.44 -7.69
CA GLN A 220 -13.02 -7.50 -6.78
C GLN A 220 -12.05 -6.57 -6.04
N SER A 221 -10.98 -7.12 -5.44
CA SER A 221 -10.08 -6.40 -4.53
C SER A 221 -8.64 -6.30 -5.01
N GLY A 222 -8.33 -6.84 -6.20
CA GLY A 222 -6.99 -6.94 -6.76
C GLY A 222 -6.13 -8.10 -6.24
N THR A 223 -6.57 -8.84 -5.22
CA THR A 223 -5.78 -9.93 -4.63
C THR A 223 -5.70 -11.15 -5.54
N ARG A 224 -6.81 -11.55 -6.15
CA ARG A 224 -6.87 -12.73 -7.02
C ARG A 224 -6.12 -12.51 -8.33
N CYS A 225 -6.26 -11.34 -8.95
CA CYS A 225 -5.53 -11.05 -10.19
C CYS A 225 -4.01 -10.99 -9.99
N GLN A 226 -3.53 -10.52 -8.83
CA GLN A 226 -2.10 -10.61 -8.49
C GLN A 226 -1.63 -12.08 -8.44
N GLN A 227 -2.45 -12.98 -7.90
CA GLN A 227 -2.13 -14.41 -7.87
C GLN A 227 -2.18 -15.02 -9.28
N ALA A 228 -3.17 -14.66 -10.10
CA ALA A 228 -3.30 -15.11 -11.48
C ALA A 228 -2.06 -14.73 -12.31
N VAL A 229 -1.66 -13.46 -12.27
CA VAL A 229 -0.47 -12.97 -12.98
C VAL A 229 0.80 -13.67 -12.50
N SER A 230 0.98 -13.88 -11.19
CA SER A 230 2.11 -14.63 -10.65
C SER A 230 2.10 -16.10 -11.07
N ARG A 231 0.93 -16.78 -11.08
CA ARG A 231 0.78 -18.16 -11.56
C ARG A 231 1.16 -18.25 -13.04
N LEU A 232 0.66 -17.35 -13.88
CA LEU A 232 0.91 -17.34 -15.33
C LEU A 232 2.36 -17.02 -15.69
N LYS A 233 2.97 -16.03 -15.02
CA LYS A 233 4.41 -15.71 -15.20
C LYS A 233 5.31 -16.90 -14.85
N ARG A 234 4.97 -17.65 -13.79
CA ARG A 234 5.71 -18.90 -13.45
C ARG A 234 5.57 -20.00 -14.50
N HIS A 235 4.53 -19.97 -15.33
CA HIS A 235 4.32 -20.90 -16.45
C HIS A 235 4.79 -20.30 -17.80
N GLY A 236 5.64 -19.26 -17.78
CA GLY A 236 6.26 -18.69 -18.98
C GLY A 236 5.40 -17.68 -19.73
N VAL A 237 4.23 -17.32 -19.22
CA VAL A 237 3.36 -16.31 -19.83
C VAL A 237 3.74 -14.92 -19.31
N ASN A 238 4.45 -14.15 -20.13
CA ASN A 238 5.04 -12.87 -19.70
C ASN A 238 4.16 -11.64 -20.00
N ARG A 239 3.26 -11.71 -20.98
CA ARG A 239 2.40 -10.58 -21.42
C ARG A 239 1.10 -10.48 -20.61
N VAL A 240 1.18 -10.71 -19.31
CA VAL A 240 0.05 -10.68 -18.38
C VAL A 240 0.28 -9.61 -17.32
N TYR A 241 -0.73 -8.77 -17.14
CA TYR A 241 -0.64 -7.53 -16.39
C TYR A 241 -1.76 -7.48 -15.35
N ASN A 242 -1.39 -7.10 -14.13
CA ASN A 242 -2.36 -6.91 -13.06
C ASN A 242 -3.07 -5.56 -13.26
N LEU A 243 -4.37 -5.57 -13.51
CA LEU A 243 -5.19 -4.36 -13.58
C LEU A 243 -5.63 -3.91 -12.17
N GLY A 244 -5.81 -4.86 -11.25
CA GLY A 244 -6.11 -4.60 -9.84
C GLY A 244 -7.56 -4.86 -9.48
N ALA A 245 -8.10 -4.03 -8.58
CA ALA A 245 -9.49 -4.08 -8.17
C ALA A 245 -10.40 -3.55 -9.30
N MET A 246 -11.63 -4.06 -9.37
CA MET A 246 -12.61 -3.73 -10.42
C MET A 246 -12.99 -2.24 -10.40
N ASP A 247 -13.17 -1.68 -9.21
CA ASP A 247 -13.49 -0.26 -8.97
C ASP A 247 -12.43 0.71 -9.54
N ARG A 248 -11.19 0.25 -9.68
CA ARG A 248 -10.10 1.03 -10.28
C ARG A 248 -10.36 1.38 -11.75
N TRP A 249 -11.14 0.56 -12.46
CA TRP A 249 -11.51 0.84 -13.85
C TRP A 249 -12.63 1.87 -13.95
N GLU A 250 -13.44 2.03 -12.89
CA GLU A 250 -14.66 2.84 -12.93
C GLU A 250 -14.43 4.34 -12.68
N GLU A 251 -13.20 4.80 -12.45
CA GLU A 251 -12.94 6.20 -12.05
C GLU A 251 -12.85 7.21 -13.21
N LYS A 252 -13.25 6.84 -14.44
CA LYS A 252 -13.47 7.79 -15.54
C LYS A 252 -14.65 7.41 -16.44
N GLN A 253 -15.85 7.82 -16.04
CA GLN A 253 -16.86 8.31 -16.98
C GLN A 253 -17.31 9.71 -16.55
#